data_AF-A0A958SAD0-F1
#
_entry.id   AF-A0A958SAD0-F1
#
_cell.length_a   1.000
_cell.length_b   1.000
_cell.length_c   1.000
_cell.angle_alpha   90.00
_cell.angle_beta   90.00
_cell.angle_gamma   90.00
#
_symmetry.space_group_name_H-M   'P 1'
#
loop_
_entity.id
_entity.type
_entity.pdbx_description
1 polymer ?
#
loop_
_entity_poly.entity_id
_entity_poly.type
_entity_poly.pdbx_seq_one_letter_code
_entity_poly.pdbx_strand_id
1 'polypeptide(L)'
;MKLLHFSLILSCLCGASAWAELPTEYQYWSSSEKQQYVWNQQIVPSEWEHLPELKGLGWDGVLRSLKSLGSLDRSFTHTSDELPKGRTKLLHPYGTVATVELVSNKNHPYQGVFAGALGVARLSLAGDPTRLGFTPGMALKFYRDQGPSVNIMVMQQLDGQKDNQNFFENTFTNALPEPQS
;
A
#
# COMPACT_ATOMS: atom_id res chain seq x y z
N MET A 1 -46.80 42.15 -18.69
CA MET A 1 -46.19 41.89 -17.38
C MET A 1 -46.00 40.38 -17.19
N LYS A 2 -44.87 39.82 -17.63
CA LYS A 2 -44.36 38.47 -17.30
C LYS A 2 -42.84 38.52 -17.49
N LEU A 3 -42.09 38.63 -16.38
CA LEU A 3 -40.63 38.54 -16.36
C LEU A 3 -40.25 37.06 -16.21
N LEU A 4 -39.72 36.44 -17.27
CA LEU A 4 -39.08 35.14 -17.17
C LEU A 4 -37.74 35.31 -16.47
N HIS A 5 -37.59 34.72 -15.29
CA HIS A 5 -36.30 34.56 -14.63
C HIS A 5 -35.66 33.25 -15.12
N PHE A 6 -34.55 33.36 -15.85
CA PHE A 6 -33.68 32.21 -16.10
C PHE A 6 -32.67 32.13 -14.95
N SER A 7 -32.84 31.16 -14.06
CA SER A 7 -31.83 30.81 -13.07
C SER A 7 -30.84 29.85 -13.71
N LEU A 8 -29.61 30.31 -13.92
CA LEU A 8 -28.50 29.48 -14.39
C LEU A 8 -27.93 28.75 -13.17
N ILE A 9 -28.32 27.49 -12.97
CA ILE A 9 -27.66 26.61 -11.99
C ILE A 9 -26.29 26.25 -12.55
N LEU A 10 -25.26 26.92 -12.04
CA LEU A 10 -23.87 26.57 -12.31
C LEU A 10 -23.52 25.33 -11.49
N SER A 11 -23.83 24.16 -12.02
CA SER A 11 -23.32 22.89 -11.49
C SER A 11 -21.82 22.81 -11.79
N CYS A 12 -21.01 23.26 -10.85
CA CYS A 12 -19.57 23.03 -10.86
C CYS A 12 -19.33 21.55 -10.54
N LEU A 13 -19.37 20.70 -11.58
CA LEU A 13 -18.78 19.37 -11.54
C LEU A 13 -17.25 19.55 -11.50
N CYS A 14 -16.72 19.86 -10.32
CA CYS A 14 -15.32 19.60 -10.04
C CYS A 14 -15.13 18.09 -10.01
N GLY A 15 -14.94 17.49 -11.18
CA GLY A 15 -14.21 16.25 -11.31
C GLY A 15 -12.77 16.52 -10.89
N ALA A 16 -12.54 16.55 -9.57
CA ALA A 16 -11.19 16.48 -9.05
C ALA A 16 -10.66 15.12 -9.47
N SER A 17 -9.83 15.12 -10.52
CA SER A 17 -8.94 14.00 -10.75
C SER A 17 -8.02 13.96 -9.53
N ALA A 18 -8.39 13.17 -8.53
CA ALA A 18 -7.68 13.07 -7.26
C ALA A 18 -6.39 12.27 -7.49
N TRP A 19 -5.41 12.93 -8.06
CA TRP A 19 -4.02 12.48 -7.99
C TRP A 19 -3.52 12.92 -6.62
N ALA A 20 -3.69 12.07 -5.61
CA ALA A 20 -3.57 12.46 -4.21
C ALA A 20 -2.16 12.99 -3.88
N GLU A 21 -2.12 14.23 -3.40
CA GLU A 21 -1.08 14.72 -2.50
C GLU A 21 -1.75 14.87 -1.13
N LEU A 22 -1.12 14.33 -0.09
CA LEU A 22 -1.64 14.45 1.28
C LEU A 22 -1.88 15.93 1.66
N PRO A 23 -2.94 16.24 2.43
CA PRO A 23 -3.17 17.58 2.95
C PRO A 23 -1.98 18.10 3.74
N THR A 24 -1.73 19.40 3.70
CA THR A 24 -0.57 20.05 4.34
C THR A 24 -0.51 19.77 5.84
N GLU A 25 -1.67 19.64 6.47
CA GLU A 25 -1.87 19.37 7.88
C GLU A 25 -1.86 17.88 8.25
N TYR A 26 -1.78 16.98 7.27
CA TYR A 26 -1.94 15.52 7.45
C TYR A 26 -1.07 14.98 8.58
N GLN A 27 0.16 15.45 8.71
CA GLN A 27 1.08 14.95 9.74
C GLN A 27 0.63 15.30 11.16
N TYR A 28 -0.20 16.33 11.35
CA TYR A 28 -0.76 16.73 12.65
C TYR A 28 -2.04 15.99 13.04
N TRP A 29 -2.56 15.13 12.18
CA TRP A 29 -3.75 14.34 12.47
C TRP A 29 -3.49 13.20 13.44
N SER A 30 -4.57 12.76 14.09
CA SER A 30 -4.62 11.49 14.81
C SER A 30 -4.47 10.30 13.86
N SER A 31 -4.06 9.16 14.40
CA SER A 31 -3.97 7.88 13.71
C SER A 31 -5.29 7.45 13.06
N SER A 32 -6.42 7.69 13.74
CA SER A 32 -7.76 7.38 13.22
C SER A 32 -8.11 8.26 12.03
N GLU A 33 -7.86 9.57 12.09
CA GLU A 33 -8.11 10.50 10.98
C GLU A 33 -7.28 10.11 9.75
N LYS A 34 -6.00 9.76 9.95
CA LYS A 34 -5.12 9.26 8.88
C LYS A 34 -5.65 7.98 8.24
N GLN A 35 -6.03 6.99 9.05
CA GLN A 35 -6.59 5.71 8.55
C GLN A 35 -7.86 5.96 7.74
N GLN A 36 -8.79 6.75 8.26
CA GLN A 36 -10.05 7.07 7.58
C GLN A 36 -9.82 7.84 6.28
N TYR A 37 -8.89 8.80 6.28
CA TYR A 37 -8.54 9.54 5.07
C TYR A 37 -7.95 8.62 4.01
N VAL A 38 -6.89 7.86 4.33
CA VAL A 38 -6.25 6.95 3.37
C VAL A 38 -7.23 5.89 2.88
N TRP A 39 -8.06 5.34 3.76
CA TRP A 39 -9.08 4.38 3.37
C TRP A 39 -10.09 4.96 2.37
N ASN A 40 -10.73 6.08 2.72
CA ASN A 40 -11.84 6.63 1.94
C ASN A 40 -11.39 7.41 0.71
N GLN A 41 -10.24 8.08 0.77
CA GLN A 41 -9.78 8.99 -0.28
C GLN A 41 -8.77 8.34 -1.24
N GLN A 42 -8.13 7.24 -0.85
CA GLN A 42 -7.09 6.61 -1.67
C GLN A 42 -7.38 5.14 -1.94
N ILE A 43 -7.64 4.32 -0.92
CA ILE A 43 -7.79 2.86 -1.09
C ILE A 43 -9.09 2.53 -1.81
N VAL A 44 -10.25 2.96 -1.28
CA VAL A 44 -11.55 2.65 -1.89
C VAL A 44 -11.64 3.17 -3.35
N PRO A 45 -11.22 4.40 -3.67
CA PRO A 45 -11.22 4.88 -5.06
C PRO A 45 -10.24 4.13 -5.99
N SER A 46 -9.28 3.38 -5.45
CA SER A 46 -8.30 2.60 -6.23
C SER A 46 -8.75 1.19 -6.58
N GLU A 47 -9.96 0.79 -6.16
CA GLU A 47 -10.52 -0.52 -6.45
C GLU A 47 -10.75 -0.72 -7.95
N TRP A 48 -10.44 -1.93 -8.43
CA TRP A 48 -10.65 -2.32 -9.82
C TRP A 48 -11.90 -3.20 -9.92
N GLU A 49 -12.87 -2.80 -10.74
CA GLU A 49 -14.00 -3.67 -11.13
C GLU A 49 -13.52 -4.87 -11.95
N HIS A 50 -12.55 -4.62 -12.84
CA HIS A 50 -11.88 -5.64 -13.63
C HIS A 50 -10.37 -5.47 -13.52
N LEU A 51 -9.68 -6.56 -13.17
CA LEU A 51 -8.22 -6.55 -13.05
C LEU A 51 -7.59 -6.26 -14.42
N PRO A 52 -6.70 -5.26 -14.52
CA PRO A 52 -5.96 -5.04 -15.75
C PRO A 52 -5.03 -6.23 -16.04
N GLU A 53 -4.53 -6.31 -17.26
CA GLU A 53 -3.53 -7.32 -17.62
C GLU A 53 -2.22 -7.09 -16.84
N LEU A 54 -1.68 -8.16 -16.25
CA LEU A 54 -0.36 -8.16 -15.60
C LEU A 54 0.71 -7.92 -16.65
N LYS A 55 1.10 -6.66 -16.81
CA LYS A 55 2.36 -6.28 -17.47
C LYS A 55 3.52 -6.59 -16.53
N GLY A 56 3.69 -7.87 -16.19
CA GLY A 56 4.71 -8.35 -15.29
C GLY A 56 6.10 -8.31 -15.92
N LEU A 57 7.09 -7.93 -15.13
CA LEU A 57 8.49 -8.22 -15.43
C LEU A 57 8.69 -9.74 -15.30
N GLY A 58 9.30 -10.39 -16.30
CA GLY A 58 9.81 -11.76 -16.12
C GLY A 58 10.95 -11.79 -15.08
N TRP A 59 11.44 -12.97 -14.71
CA TRP A 59 12.52 -13.15 -13.72
C TRP A 59 13.72 -12.22 -13.96
N ASP A 60 14.16 -12.07 -15.22
CA ASP A 60 15.25 -11.16 -15.57
C ASP A 60 14.94 -9.68 -15.26
N GLY A 61 13.67 -9.28 -15.42
CA GLY A 61 13.20 -7.94 -15.09
C GLY A 61 13.08 -7.71 -13.60
N VAL A 62 12.73 -8.74 -12.82
CA VAL A 62 12.74 -8.71 -11.35
C VAL A 62 14.17 -8.60 -10.84
N LEU A 63 15.09 -9.46 -11.29
CA LEU A 63 16.51 -9.40 -10.94
C LEU A 63 17.14 -8.07 -11.35
N ARG A 64 16.81 -7.54 -12.54
CA ARG A 64 17.24 -6.19 -12.94
C ARG A 64 16.63 -5.09 -12.08
N SER A 65 15.39 -5.23 -11.61
CA SER A 65 14.75 -4.24 -10.72
C SER A 65 15.34 -4.28 -9.32
N LEU A 66 15.67 -5.47 -8.81
CA LEU A 66 16.39 -5.66 -7.56
C LEU A 66 17.83 -5.11 -7.65
N LYS A 67 18.51 -5.32 -8.78
CA LYS A 67 19.83 -4.72 -9.06
C LYS A 67 19.76 -3.21 -9.33
N SER A 68 18.63 -2.70 -9.83
CA SER A 68 18.32 -1.28 -10.01
C SER A 68 17.74 -0.67 -8.72
N LEU A 69 18.55 -0.75 -7.65
CA LEU A 69 18.21 -0.34 -6.29
C LEU A 69 17.62 1.09 -6.19
N GLY A 70 17.95 1.98 -7.13
CA GLY A 70 17.51 3.38 -7.10
C GLY A 70 16.03 3.66 -7.39
N SER A 71 15.23 2.64 -7.76
CA SER A 71 13.76 2.79 -7.87
C SER A 71 13.00 2.11 -6.72
N LEU A 72 13.65 1.19 -6.02
CA LEU A 72 13.10 0.48 -4.87
C LEU A 72 13.43 1.17 -3.56
N ASP A 73 14.61 1.81 -3.45
CA ASP A 73 15.09 2.55 -2.28
C ASP A 73 14.03 3.52 -1.74
N ARG A 74 13.33 4.24 -2.62
CA ARG A 74 12.28 5.20 -2.23
C ARG A 74 11.13 4.56 -1.48
N SER A 75 10.86 3.27 -1.69
CA SER A 75 9.84 2.55 -0.90
C SER A 75 10.25 2.34 0.55
N PHE A 76 11.56 2.39 0.82
CA PHE A 76 12.15 2.15 2.15
C PHE A 76 12.65 3.44 2.81
N THR A 77 13.04 4.45 2.02
CA THR A 77 13.65 5.70 2.51
C THR A 77 12.68 6.87 2.53
N HIS A 78 11.59 6.83 1.75
CA HIS A 78 10.62 7.92 1.73
C HIS A 78 9.72 7.89 2.97
N THR A 79 9.69 9.00 3.70
CA THR A 79 8.88 9.17 4.91
C THR A 79 7.59 9.89 4.56
N SER A 80 6.57 9.15 4.13
CA SER A 80 5.22 9.62 3.86
C SER A 80 4.25 8.44 3.81
N ASP A 81 2.94 8.72 3.88
CA ASP A 81 1.89 7.73 3.65
C ASP A 81 1.56 7.52 2.17
N GLU A 82 2.10 8.37 1.31
CA GLU A 82 2.09 8.23 -0.15
C GLU A 82 3.53 8.05 -0.67
N LEU A 83 3.67 7.48 -1.87
CA LEU A 83 4.94 7.49 -2.59
C LEU A 83 5.00 8.68 -3.55
N PRO A 84 6.21 9.15 -3.91
CA PRO A 84 6.35 10.26 -4.84
C PRO A 84 5.64 9.99 -6.18
N LYS A 85 5.02 11.03 -6.72
CA LYS A 85 4.31 10.99 -8.01
C LYS A 85 5.22 10.47 -9.13
N GLY A 86 4.62 9.71 -10.05
CA GLY A 86 5.32 9.16 -11.22
C GLY A 86 6.10 7.87 -10.95
N ARG A 87 6.14 7.38 -9.71
CA ARG A 87 6.74 6.06 -9.42
C ARG A 87 5.85 4.94 -9.95
N THR A 88 6.37 4.19 -10.92
CA THR A 88 5.72 2.97 -11.39
C THR A 88 5.99 1.82 -10.43
N LYS A 89 4.94 1.08 -10.04
CA LYS A 89 5.05 -0.10 -9.19
C LYS A 89 5.41 -1.34 -10.02
N LEU A 90 6.67 -1.78 -9.92
CA LEU A 90 7.20 -2.91 -10.70
C LEU A 90 6.98 -4.27 -10.03
N LEU A 91 7.03 -4.29 -8.69
CA LEU A 91 6.81 -5.48 -7.86
C LEU A 91 5.57 -5.29 -7.00
N HIS A 92 4.89 -6.38 -6.68
CA HIS A 92 3.63 -6.37 -5.97
C HIS A 92 2.54 -5.51 -6.65
N PRO A 93 2.37 -5.58 -7.99
CA PRO A 93 1.50 -4.67 -8.73
C PRO A 93 0.05 -4.80 -8.26
N TYR A 94 -0.44 -6.02 -8.03
CA TYR A 94 -1.80 -6.28 -7.55
C TYR A 94 -1.81 -6.69 -6.10
N GLY A 95 -2.92 -6.43 -5.43
CA GLY A 95 -3.11 -6.80 -4.05
C GLY A 95 -4.44 -6.33 -3.49
N THR A 96 -4.81 -6.92 -2.37
CA THR A 96 -6.01 -6.57 -1.61
C THR A 96 -5.60 -5.80 -0.37
N VAL A 97 -6.39 -4.81 0.01
CA VAL A 97 -6.12 -3.94 1.17
C VAL A 97 -7.28 -4.05 2.16
N ALA A 98 -6.97 -4.07 3.44
CA ALA A 98 -7.95 -4.02 4.53
C ALA A 98 -7.45 -3.09 5.64
N THR A 99 -8.37 -2.49 6.39
CA THR A 99 -8.05 -1.87 7.68
C THR A 99 -7.71 -2.95 8.70
N VAL A 100 -6.79 -2.64 9.61
CA VAL A 100 -6.35 -3.56 10.67
C VAL A 100 -6.11 -2.81 11.97
N GLU A 101 -6.06 -3.56 13.06
CA GLU A 101 -5.67 -3.09 14.39
C GLU A 101 -4.60 -4.02 14.97
N LEU A 102 -3.52 -3.43 15.48
CA LEU A 102 -2.56 -4.11 16.33
C LEU A 102 -3.04 -4.00 17.78
N VAL A 103 -3.45 -5.13 18.36
CA VAL A 103 -3.89 -5.21 19.75
C VAL A 103 -2.72 -5.65 20.63
N SER A 104 -2.24 -4.74 21.50
CA SER A 104 -1.19 -5.04 22.46
C SER A 104 -1.72 -5.83 23.64
N ASN A 105 -0.96 -6.82 24.11
CA ASN A 105 -1.24 -7.51 25.38
C ASN A 105 -0.91 -6.66 26.62
N LYS A 106 -0.31 -5.49 26.44
CA LYS A 106 0.09 -4.51 27.47
C LYS A 106 1.05 -5.05 28.55
N ASN A 107 1.59 -6.25 28.39
CA ASN A 107 2.55 -6.88 29.31
C ASN A 107 4.00 -6.51 28.97
N HIS A 108 4.25 -5.24 28.66
CA HIS A 108 5.58 -4.72 28.31
C HIS A 108 5.64 -3.20 28.51
N PRO A 109 6.84 -2.60 28.67
CA PRO A 109 6.99 -1.16 28.83
C PRO A 109 7.00 -0.38 27.51
N TYR A 110 7.00 -1.04 26.35
CA TYR A 110 7.08 -0.38 25.04
C TYR A 110 5.84 0.48 24.73
N GLN A 111 6.07 1.65 24.13
CA GLN A 111 5.06 2.65 23.80
C GLN A 111 4.88 2.80 22.28
N GLY A 112 4.10 3.81 21.87
CA GLY A 112 3.80 4.07 20.47
C GLY A 112 3.02 2.90 19.87
N VAL A 113 3.42 2.45 18.67
CA VAL A 113 2.70 1.36 17.99
C VAL A 113 2.69 0.06 18.78
N PHE A 114 3.68 -0.18 19.64
CA PHE A 114 3.71 -1.39 20.48
C PHE A 114 2.64 -1.40 21.57
N ALA A 115 2.10 -0.23 21.95
CA ALA A 115 0.96 -0.14 22.88
C ALA A 115 -0.39 -0.42 22.21
N GLY A 116 -0.40 -0.55 20.88
CA GLY A 116 -1.57 -0.75 20.03
C GLY A 116 -1.63 0.32 18.93
N ALA A 117 -2.15 -0.03 17.76
CA ALA A 117 -2.18 0.89 16.62
C ALA A 117 -3.25 0.53 15.59
N LEU A 118 -3.84 1.56 14.98
CA LEU A 118 -4.65 1.43 13.78
C LEU A 118 -3.75 1.39 12.55
N GLY A 119 -4.14 0.62 11.54
CA GLY A 119 -3.35 0.47 10.33
C GLY A 119 -4.12 0.00 9.11
N VAL A 120 -3.37 -0.23 8.04
CA VAL A 120 -3.83 -0.93 6.84
C VAL A 120 -2.86 -2.06 6.52
N ALA A 121 -3.42 -3.20 6.10
CA ALA A 121 -2.67 -4.34 5.57
C ALA A 121 -2.90 -4.44 4.07
N ARG A 122 -1.84 -4.63 3.30
CA ARG A 122 -1.91 -4.94 1.87
C ARG A 122 -1.24 -6.28 1.59
N LEU A 123 -2.04 -7.23 1.11
CA LEU A 123 -1.59 -8.56 0.71
C LEU A 123 -1.45 -8.59 -0.81
N SER A 124 -0.37 -9.17 -1.31
CA SER A 124 -0.03 -9.12 -2.73
C SER A 124 0.90 -10.25 -3.15
N LEU A 125 0.93 -10.54 -4.44
CA LEU A 125 1.95 -11.42 -5.04
C LEU A 125 3.06 -10.58 -5.65
N ALA A 126 4.31 -11.04 -5.59
CA ALA A 126 5.46 -10.33 -6.11
C ALA A 126 5.31 -9.93 -7.59
N GLY A 127 4.63 -10.78 -8.39
CA GLY A 127 4.24 -10.51 -9.77
C GLY A 127 3.38 -11.64 -10.34
N ASP A 128 3.50 -11.88 -11.64
CA ASP A 128 2.75 -12.94 -12.34
C ASP A 128 3.17 -14.34 -11.83
N PRO A 129 2.27 -15.10 -11.20
CA PRO A 129 2.60 -16.39 -10.60
C PRO A 129 3.00 -17.46 -11.63
N THR A 130 2.59 -17.31 -12.90
CA THR A 130 2.99 -18.22 -13.97
C THR A 130 4.46 -18.04 -14.35
N ARG A 131 5.04 -16.88 -14.03
CA ARG A 131 6.44 -16.55 -14.31
C ARG A 131 7.29 -16.66 -13.06
N LEU A 132 6.86 -16.06 -11.95
CA LEU A 132 7.64 -15.88 -10.72
C LEU A 132 7.33 -16.92 -9.63
N GLY A 133 6.43 -17.86 -9.90
CA GLY A 133 5.83 -18.69 -8.86
C GLY A 133 4.86 -17.91 -7.98
N PHE A 134 4.08 -18.63 -7.19
CA PHE A 134 3.21 -17.99 -6.21
C PHE A 134 4.10 -17.40 -5.09
N THR A 135 4.27 -16.07 -5.04
CA THR A 135 5.20 -15.41 -4.10
C THR A 135 4.46 -14.37 -3.25
N PRO A 136 3.86 -14.77 -2.11
CA PRO A 136 3.14 -13.88 -1.21
C PRO A 136 4.02 -12.84 -0.52
N GLY A 137 3.50 -11.62 -0.41
CA GLY A 137 4.05 -10.55 0.41
C GLY A 137 2.95 -9.72 1.05
N MET A 138 3.21 -9.26 2.27
CA MET A 138 2.32 -8.39 3.04
C MET A 138 3.05 -7.11 3.46
N ALA A 139 2.39 -5.98 3.30
CA ALA A 139 2.81 -4.73 3.90
C ALA A 139 1.78 -4.30 4.94
N LEU A 140 2.26 -3.89 6.12
CA LEU A 140 1.46 -3.27 7.16
C LEU A 140 1.93 -1.83 7.34
N LYS A 141 0.99 -0.90 7.41
CA LYS A 141 1.22 0.50 7.76
C LYS A 141 0.45 0.80 9.03
N PHE A 142 1.13 1.30 10.04
CA PHE A 142 0.53 1.74 11.30
C PHE A 142 0.60 3.25 11.40
N TYR A 143 -0.57 3.87 11.59
CA TYR A 143 -0.69 5.31 11.68
C TYR A 143 -0.29 5.79 13.08
N ARG A 144 0.43 6.90 13.13
CA ARG A 144 0.84 7.54 14.37
C ARG A 144 0.18 8.91 14.50
N ASP A 145 -0.25 9.22 15.72
CA ASP A 145 -0.72 10.56 16.05
C ASP A 145 0.42 11.56 15.83
N GLN A 146 0.11 12.70 15.21
CA GLN A 146 1.00 13.86 15.11
C GLN A 146 2.43 13.55 14.63
N GLY A 147 2.57 12.65 13.66
CA GLY A 147 3.83 12.44 12.95
C GLY A 147 3.78 11.32 11.92
N PRO A 148 4.93 11.00 11.31
CA PRO A 148 4.99 9.99 10.27
C PRO A 148 4.58 8.62 10.77
N SER A 149 3.74 7.94 9.99
CA SER A 149 3.38 6.53 10.16
C SER A 149 4.59 5.63 9.95
N VAL A 150 4.49 4.39 10.43
CA VAL A 150 5.56 3.38 10.30
C VAL A 150 5.04 2.18 9.53
N ASN A 151 5.95 1.48 8.85
CA ASN A 151 5.60 0.36 7.98
C ASN A 151 6.45 -0.85 8.31
N ILE A 152 5.89 -2.04 8.10
CA ILE A 152 6.65 -3.28 8.00
C ILE A 152 6.25 -3.98 6.70
N MET A 153 7.26 -4.47 5.98
CA MET A 153 7.09 -5.25 4.77
C MET A 153 7.64 -6.63 5.04
N VAL A 154 6.86 -7.65 4.73
CA VAL A 154 7.20 -9.03 5.03
C VAL A 154 6.87 -9.93 3.84
N MET A 155 7.72 -10.91 3.63
CA MET A 155 7.51 -12.03 2.71
C MET A 155 8.26 -13.24 3.28
N GLN A 156 8.03 -14.44 2.76
CA GLN A 156 8.76 -15.61 3.25
C GLN A 156 10.15 -15.72 2.60
N GLN A 157 10.22 -15.73 1.26
CA GLN A 157 11.45 -15.75 0.48
C GLN A 157 11.21 -15.18 -0.92
N LEU A 158 12.29 -14.96 -1.69
CA LEU A 158 12.20 -14.39 -3.04
C LEU A 158 11.79 -15.42 -4.12
N ASP A 159 12.14 -16.70 -3.95
CA ASP A 159 11.96 -17.77 -4.94
C ASP A 159 10.52 -18.30 -5.06
N GLY A 160 9.59 -17.75 -4.28
CA GLY A 160 8.19 -18.17 -4.23
C GLY A 160 7.97 -19.55 -3.60
N GLN A 161 6.71 -19.97 -3.54
CA GLN A 161 6.26 -21.27 -2.99
C GLN A 161 5.73 -22.23 -4.07
N LYS A 162 6.30 -22.14 -5.28
CA LYS A 162 5.98 -22.99 -6.45
C LYS A 162 4.48 -23.00 -6.74
N ASP A 163 3.87 -24.18 -6.82
CA ASP A 163 2.45 -24.39 -7.12
C ASP A 163 1.54 -24.27 -5.89
N ASN A 164 2.09 -24.09 -4.68
CA ASN A 164 1.26 -23.91 -3.49
C ASN A 164 0.63 -22.51 -3.52
N GLN A 165 -0.69 -22.43 -3.63
CA GLN A 165 -1.44 -21.18 -3.66
C GLN A 165 -2.00 -20.75 -2.30
N ASN A 166 -1.65 -21.44 -1.21
CA ASN A 166 -2.01 -21.03 0.14
C ASN A 166 -1.15 -19.82 0.56
N PHE A 167 -1.74 -18.63 0.55
CA PHE A 167 -1.07 -17.36 0.89
C PHE A 167 -0.43 -17.36 2.29
N PHE A 168 -1.01 -18.12 3.22
CA PHE A 168 -0.59 -18.17 4.62
C PHE A 168 0.10 -19.49 4.99
N GLU A 169 0.56 -20.27 4.00
CA GLU A 169 1.27 -21.53 4.26
C GLU A 169 2.48 -21.31 5.16
N ASN A 170 3.26 -20.27 4.85
CA ASN A 170 4.56 -20.05 5.46
C ASN A 170 4.58 -18.79 6.33
N THR A 171 5.42 -18.82 7.35
CA THR A 171 5.68 -17.67 8.21
C THR A 171 6.36 -16.55 7.42
N PHE A 172 5.79 -15.35 7.54
CA PHE A 172 6.34 -14.13 6.98
C PHE A 172 7.50 -13.59 7.82
N THR A 173 8.52 -13.04 7.17
CA THR A 173 9.68 -12.41 7.83
C THR A 173 10.04 -11.09 7.16
N ASN A 174 10.65 -10.17 7.92
CA ASN A 174 11.31 -8.97 7.39
C ASN A 174 12.84 -9.16 7.25
N ALA A 175 13.35 -10.33 7.62
CA ALA A 175 14.72 -10.78 7.41
C ALA A 175 14.70 -11.93 6.41
N LEU A 176 14.90 -11.61 5.13
CA LEU A 176 14.79 -12.57 4.04
C LEU A 176 16.05 -13.43 3.93
N PRO A 177 15.90 -14.75 3.67
CA PRO A 177 17.02 -15.59 3.30
C PRO A 177 17.58 -15.16 1.92
N GLU A 178 18.84 -15.50 1.67
CA GLU A 178 19.41 -15.39 0.33
C GLU A 178 18.61 -16.26 -0.66
N PRO A 179 18.34 -15.77 -1.88
CA PRO A 179 17.73 -16.58 -2.93
C PRO A 179 18.58 -17.81 -3.26
N GLN A 180 17.93 -18.94 -3.54
CA GLN A 180 18.57 -20.22 -3.83
C GLN A 180 18.60 -20.56 -5.33
N SER A 181 17.90 -19.79 -6.17
CA SER A 181 17.85 -19.97 -7.63
C SER A 181 18.79 -19.06 -8.41
#